data_AF-A0A519UGK6-F1
#
_entry.id   AF-A0A519UGK6-F1
#
_cell.length_a   1.000
_cell.length_b   1.000
_cell.length_c   1.000
_cell.angle_alpha   90.00
_cell.angle_beta   90.00
_cell.angle_gamma   90.00
#
_symmetry.space_group_name_H-M   'P 1'
#
loop_
_entity.id
_entity.type
_entity.pdbx_description
1 polymer ?
#
loop_
_entity_poly.entity_id
_entity_poly.type
_entity_poly.pdbx_seq_one_letter_code
_entity_poly.pdbx_strand_id
1 'polypeptide(L)'
;AEGKVRAEIHPLGIGGKEDPVRLVFDCPAGPALNATIIDLGNRFRMIVNEVEAVTPEHDLPNLPVARVLWKVKPDLATGAAAWILAGGAHHTGYSQNLTSEYLEDFAEMAGIEFVLIDADTKLRTFKNELRYNEVAFKG
;
A
#
# COMPACT_ATOMS: atom_id res chain seq x y z
N ALA A 1 6.29 -11.39 -11.15
CA ALA A 1 5.08 -11.97 -11.77
C ALA A 1 5.15 -13.48 -11.59
N GLU A 2 4.02 -14.10 -11.29
CA GLU A 2 3.89 -15.55 -11.28
C GLU A 2 3.37 -16.00 -12.65
N GLY A 3 4.03 -16.97 -13.28
CA GLY A 3 3.65 -17.47 -14.60
C GLY A 3 3.96 -16.53 -15.77
N LYS A 4 3.30 -16.81 -16.92
CA LYS A 4 3.52 -16.10 -18.18
C LYS A 4 2.76 -14.78 -18.21
N VAL A 5 3.48 -13.67 -18.34
CA VAL A 5 2.91 -12.35 -18.59
C VAL A 5 2.29 -12.31 -19.99
N ARG A 6 1.04 -11.84 -20.08
CA ARG A 6 0.30 -11.71 -21.35
C ARG A 6 0.14 -10.25 -21.73
N ALA A 7 0.33 -9.91 -23.00
CA ALA A 7 -0.06 -8.61 -23.53
C ALA A 7 -1.47 -8.73 -24.11
N GLU A 8 -2.43 -8.02 -23.52
CA GLU A 8 -3.85 -8.10 -23.87
C GLU A 8 -4.40 -6.71 -24.24
N ILE A 9 -5.42 -6.67 -25.11
CA ILE A 9 -6.14 -5.46 -25.49
C ILE A 9 -7.60 -5.61 -25.08
N HIS A 10 -8.14 -4.60 -24.40
CA HIS A 10 -9.52 -4.60 -23.89
C HIS A 10 -10.08 -3.17 -23.89
N PRO A 11 -11.41 -2.98 -24.01
CA PRO A 11 -12.02 -1.67 -23.91
C PRO A 11 -11.74 -0.95 -22.59
N LEU A 12 -11.46 0.35 -22.67
CA LEU A 12 -11.31 1.24 -21.50
C LEU A 12 -12.05 2.57 -21.74
N GLY A 13 -13.24 2.70 -21.15
CA GLY A 13 -14.06 3.92 -21.30
C GLY A 13 -13.47 5.16 -20.61
N ILE A 14 -12.62 4.98 -19.59
CA ILE A 14 -11.98 6.09 -18.86
C ILE A 14 -11.05 6.84 -19.82
N GLY A 15 -11.37 8.11 -20.08
CA GLY A 15 -10.61 8.97 -21.00
C GLY A 15 -11.07 8.96 -22.46
N GLY A 16 -11.98 8.05 -22.85
CA GLY A 16 -12.62 8.04 -24.18
C GLY A 16 -11.65 7.84 -25.35
N LYS A 17 -10.63 7.00 -25.19
CA LYS A 17 -9.63 6.69 -26.23
C LYS A 17 -9.83 5.27 -26.78
N GLU A 18 -8.99 4.91 -27.75
CA GLU A 18 -8.90 3.56 -28.29
C GLU A 18 -8.49 2.54 -27.22
N ASP A 19 -8.80 1.27 -27.46
CA ASP A 19 -8.54 0.17 -26.55
C ASP A 19 -7.03 0.02 -26.29
N PRO A 20 -6.55 0.22 -25.05
CA PRO A 20 -5.13 0.17 -24.75
C PRO A 20 -4.62 -1.28 -24.59
N VAL A 21 -3.39 -1.50 -25.04
CA VAL A 21 -2.65 -2.73 -24.71
C VAL A 21 -2.11 -2.63 -23.28
N ARG A 22 -2.24 -3.70 -22.49
CA ARG A 22 -1.69 -3.81 -21.14
C ARG A 22 -1.09 -5.19 -20.88
N LEU A 23 -0.25 -5.28 -19.86
CA LEU A 23 0.23 -6.55 -19.32
C LEU A 23 -0.77 -7.10 -18.30
N VAL A 24 -1.10 -8.38 -18.42
CA VAL A 24 -1.99 -9.12 -17.52
C VAL A 24 -1.21 -10.30 -16.94
N PHE A 25 -1.16 -10.34 -15.60
CA PHE A 25 -0.46 -11.35 -14.81
C PHE A 25 -0.93 -11.30 -13.35
N ASP A 26 -0.60 -12.34 -12.60
CA ASP A 26 -0.74 -12.39 -11.15
C ASP A 26 0.61 -12.09 -10.48
N CYS A 27 0.58 -11.30 -9.41
CA CYS A 27 1.77 -11.10 -8.56
C CYS A 27 2.02 -12.35 -7.70
N PRO A 28 3.29 -12.69 -7.42
CA PRO A 28 3.61 -13.84 -6.59
C PRO A 28 3.17 -13.60 -5.14
N ALA A 29 2.85 -14.69 -4.44
CA ALA A 29 2.58 -14.65 -3.00
C ALA A 29 3.84 -14.33 -2.18
N GLY A 30 3.64 -13.89 -0.94
CA GLY A 30 4.69 -13.65 0.06
C GLY A 30 4.60 -12.30 0.77
N PRO A 31 5.50 -12.06 1.74
CA PRO A 31 5.54 -10.80 2.49
C PRO A 31 5.74 -9.60 1.58
N ALA A 32 5.03 -8.51 1.88
CA ALA A 32 5.09 -7.28 1.11
C ALA A 32 4.80 -6.05 1.96
N LEU A 33 5.04 -4.90 1.37
CA LEU A 33 4.71 -3.58 1.90
C LEU A 33 3.75 -2.87 0.97
N ASN A 34 2.87 -2.09 1.59
CA ASN A 34 2.04 -1.11 0.93
C ASN A 34 2.31 0.25 1.57
N ALA A 35 2.99 1.15 0.84
CA ALA A 35 3.47 2.42 1.37
C ALA A 35 2.91 3.62 0.62
N THR A 36 2.70 4.74 1.30
CA THR A 36 2.34 6.01 0.66
C THR A 36 2.99 7.18 1.40
N ILE A 37 3.25 8.27 0.68
CA ILE A 37 3.65 9.54 1.27
C ILE A 37 2.53 10.53 0.98
N ILE A 38 2.01 11.16 2.03
CA ILE A 38 0.95 12.16 1.93
C ILE A 38 1.46 13.52 2.38
N ASP A 39 0.91 14.55 1.77
CA ASP A 39 1.06 15.95 2.20
C ASP A 39 -0.09 16.28 3.15
N LEU A 40 0.24 16.67 4.39
CA LEU A 40 -0.72 17.12 5.40
C LEU A 40 -0.92 18.64 5.37
N GLY A 41 -0.27 19.34 4.43
CA GLY A 41 -0.30 20.78 4.22
C GLY A 41 0.91 21.49 4.82
N ASN A 42 1.28 21.18 6.05
CA ASN A 42 2.43 21.77 6.75
C ASN A 42 3.66 20.84 6.84
N ARG A 43 3.50 19.56 6.49
CA ARG A 43 4.52 18.52 6.60
C ARG A 43 4.11 17.28 5.79
N PHE A 44 5.06 16.40 5.54
CA PHE A 44 4.81 15.09 4.93
C PHE A 44 4.72 13.98 5.98
N ARG A 45 3.93 12.95 5.69
CA ARG A 45 3.85 11.70 6.46
C ARG A 45 4.00 10.52 5.52
N MET A 46 4.94 9.63 5.81
CA MET A 46 5.01 8.30 5.22
C MET A 46 4.18 7.33 6.06
N ILE A 47 3.29 6.59 5.40
CA ILE A 47 2.44 5.56 6.00
C ILE A 47 2.80 4.25 5.34
N VAL A 48 3.22 3.26 6.13
CA VAL A 48 3.59 1.93 5.65
C VAL A 48 2.69 0.91 6.31
N ASN A 49 2.13 0.01 5.51
CA ASN A 49 1.40 -1.16 5.99
C ASN A 49 2.10 -2.43 5.53
N GLU A 50 2.45 -3.29 6.48
CA GLU A 50 2.87 -4.64 6.18
C GLU A 50 1.68 -5.49 5.74
N VAL A 51 1.85 -6.20 4.64
CA VAL A 51 0.82 -7.07 4.06
C VAL A 51 1.43 -8.40 3.63
N GLU A 52 0.59 -9.40 3.41
CA GLU A 52 1.01 -10.71 2.88
C GLU A 52 0.29 -10.93 1.55
N ALA A 53 1.00 -10.89 0.43
CA ALA A 53 0.42 -11.24 -0.85
C ALA A 53 0.09 -12.74 -0.88
N VAL A 54 -1.06 -13.07 -1.47
CA VAL A 54 -1.58 -14.44 -1.55
C VAL A 54 -1.98 -14.76 -2.97
N THR A 55 -1.77 -16.02 -3.36
CA THR A 55 -2.26 -16.54 -4.64
C THR A 55 -3.80 -16.51 -4.65
N PRO A 56 -4.44 -15.99 -5.72
CA PRO A 56 -5.89 -16.08 -5.87
C PRO A 56 -6.38 -17.53 -5.80
N GLU A 57 -7.46 -17.78 -5.05
CA GLU A 57 -8.04 -19.14 -4.91
C GLU A 57 -8.74 -19.63 -6.18
N HIS A 58 -9.13 -18.71 -7.06
CA HIS A 58 -9.83 -18.97 -8.30
C HIS A 58 -9.28 -18.11 -9.44
N ASP A 59 -9.44 -18.62 -10.65
CA ASP A 59 -9.13 -17.85 -11.85
C ASP A 59 -10.03 -16.61 -11.96
N LEU A 60 -9.44 -15.52 -12.45
CA LEU A 60 -10.13 -14.25 -12.72
C LEU A 60 -10.17 -13.98 -14.23
N PRO A 61 -10.90 -14.80 -15.02
CA PRO A 61 -10.81 -14.78 -16.49
C PRO A 61 -11.35 -13.49 -17.10
N ASN A 62 -12.25 -12.80 -16.40
CA ASN A 62 -12.89 -11.57 -16.88
C ASN A 62 -12.25 -10.29 -16.30
N LEU A 63 -11.19 -10.39 -15.50
CA LEU A 63 -10.50 -9.23 -14.94
C LEU A 63 -9.36 -8.82 -15.87
N PRO A 64 -9.48 -7.73 -16.64
CA PRO A 64 -8.62 -7.50 -17.80
C PRO A 64 -7.31 -6.77 -17.43
N VAL A 65 -6.94 -6.74 -16.14
CA VAL A 65 -5.74 -6.11 -15.59
C VAL A 65 -4.90 -7.12 -14.81
N ALA A 66 -3.59 -6.87 -14.77
CA ALA A 66 -2.72 -7.50 -13.79
C ALA A 66 -3.17 -7.14 -12.36
N ARG A 67 -2.94 -8.05 -11.41
CA ARG A 67 -3.40 -7.85 -10.04
C ARG A 67 -2.55 -8.58 -9.01
N VAL A 68 -2.72 -8.14 -7.77
CA VAL A 68 -2.21 -8.77 -6.57
C VAL A 68 -3.36 -8.83 -5.58
N LEU A 69 -3.46 -9.93 -4.84
CA LEU A 69 -4.35 -10.07 -3.69
C LEU A 69 -3.47 -10.14 -2.45
N TRP A 70 -3.83 -9.45 -1.37
CA TRP A 70 -3.06 -9.52 -0.12
C TRP A 70 -3.94 -9.50 1.11
N LYS A 71 -3.41 -10.04 2.20
CA LYS A 71 -3.95 -9.93 3.56
C LYS A 71 -3.27 -8.76 4.24
N VAL A 72 -4.07 -7.85 4.78
CA VAL A 72 -3.61 -6.70 5.56
C VAL A 72 -3.26 -7.15 6.98
N LYS A 73 -2.11 -6.71 7.51
CA LYS A 73 -1.81 -6.86 8.94
C LYS A 73 -2.38 -5.67 9.75
N PRO A 74 -2.80 -5.89 11.01
CA PRO A 74 -2.92 -7.21 11.66
C PRO A 74 -4.15 -7.98 11.15
N ASP A 75 -5.15 -7.24 10.68
CA ASP A 75 -6.33 -7.71 9.98
C ASP A 75 -6.90 -6.56 9.12
N LEU A 76 -7.80 -6.87 8.20
CA LEU A 76 -8.37 -5.86 7.28
C LEU A 76 -9.07 -4.72 8.02
N ALA A 77 -9.84 -5.00 9.07
CA ALA A 77 -10.60 -3.98 9.77
C ALA A 77 -9.67 -3.02 10.52
N THR A 78 -8.70 -3.56 11.25
CA THR A 78 -7.73 -2.77 12.00
C THR A 78 -6.79 -2.00 11.08
N GLY A 79 -6.20 -2.67 10.08
CA GLY A 79 -5.23 -2.03 9.17
C GLY A 79 -5.86 -0.96 8.30
N ALA A 80 -7.06 -1.20 7.76
CA ALA A 80 -7.78 -0.18 6.99
C ALA A 80 -8.22 1.00 7.88
N ALA A 81 -8.66 0.74 9.11
CA ALA A 81 -9.01 1.83 10.03
C ALA A 81 -7.77 2.67 10.40
N ALA A 82 -6.63 2.04 10.68
CA ALA A 82 -5.37 2.74 10.93
C ALA A 82 -4.94 3.58 9.72
N TRP A 83 -5.02 3.01 8.51
CA TRP A 83 -4.70 3.71 7.26
C TRP A 83 -5.56 4.97 7.06
N ILE A 84 -6.87 4.85 7.25
CA ILE A 84 -7.81 5.98 7.14
C ILE A 84 -7.53 7.02 8.22
N LEU A 85 -7.28 6.61 9.47
CA LEU A 85 -6.95 7.53 10.57
C LEU A 85 -5.65 8.30 10.32
N ALA A 86 -4.66 7.67 9.70
CA ALA A 86 -3.40 8.31 9.33
C ALA A 86 -3.53 9.25 8.12
N GLY A 87 -4.63 9.16 7.36
CA GLY A 87 -4.88 9.94 6.14
C GLY A 87 -4.32 9.29 4.87
N GLY A 88 -4.07 7.98 4.87
CA GLY A 88 -3.38 7.29 3.79
C GLY A 88 -4.11 7.37 2.44
N ALA A 89 -3.34 7.58 1.37
CA ALA A 89 -3.86 7.65 0.02
C ALA A 89 -4.33 6.27 -0.49
N HIS A 90 -5.13 6.28 -1.56
CA HIS A 90 -5.51 5.08 -2.30
C HIS A 90 -4.41 4.62 -3.27
N HIS A 91 -3.49 5.51 -3.65
CA HIS A 91 -2.29 5.18 -4.41
C HIS A 91 -1.12 4.87 -3.49
N THR A 92 -0.40 3.81 -3.83
CA THR A 92 0.69 3.29 -3.01
C THR A 92 1.85 2.79 -3.85
N GLY A 93 3.04 2.78 -3.24
CA GLY A 93 4.15 1.95 -3.66
C GLY A 93 4.02 0.57 -3.02
N TYR A 94 3.89 -0.46 -3.85
CA TYR A 94 3.88 -1.85 -3.42
C TYR A 94 5.28 -2.46 -3.61
N SER A 95 5.79 -3.18 -2.61
CA SER A 95 7.10 -3.82 -2.70
C SER A 95 7.15 -5.17 -1.98
N GLN A 96 7.75 -6.17 -2.63
CA GLN A 96 8.15 -7.45 -2.01
C GLN A 96 9.65 -7.53 -1.77
N ASN A 97 10.40 -6.48 -2.11
CA ASN A 97 11.85 -6.45 -2.08
C ASN A 97 12.40 -5.63 -0.91
N LEU A 98 11.56 -4.83 -0.26
CA LEU A 98 11.93 -3.96 0.85
C LEU A 98 11.26 -4.44 2.14
N THR A 99 11.86 -4.06 3.26
CA THR A 99 11.31 -4.19 4.62
C THR A 99 10.84 -2.82 5.13
N SER A 100 10.00 -2.83 6.17
CA SER A 100 9.53 -1.63 6.84
C SER A 100 10.70 -0.79 7.37
N GLU A 101 11.75 -1.44 7.88
CA GLU A 101 13.01 -0.80 8.32
C GLU A 101 13.65 0.08 7.24
N TYR A 102 13.77 -0.38 5.98
CA TYR A 102 14.33 0.47 4.91
C TYR A 102 13.51 1.76 4.68
N LEU A 103 12.19 1.71 4.87
CA LEU A 103 11.31 2.87 4.68
C LEU A 103 11.32 3.79 5.90
N GLU A 104 11.47 3.24 7.10
CA GLU A 104 11.70 3.98 8.33
C GLU A 104 13.02 4.76 8.26
N ASP A 105 14.11 4.09 7.88
CA ASP A 105 15.42 4.70 7.65
C ASP A 105 15.34 5.85 6.64
N PHE A 106 14.62 5.64 5.52
CA PHE A 106 14.41 6.69 4.52
C PHE A 106 13.66 7.90 5.10
N ALA A 107 12.61 7.65 5.88
CA ALA A 107 11.82 8.72 6.49
C ALA A 107 12.65 9.52 7.51
N GLU A 108 13.53 8.84 8.28
CA GLU A 108 14.48 9.49 9.18
C GLU A 108 15.47 10.36 8.40
N MET A 109 16.10 9.83 7.35
CA MET A 109 17.02 10.59 6.49
C MET A 109 16.35 11.81 5.85
N ALA A 110 15.08 11.68 5.46
CA ALA A 110 14.30 12.75 4.85
C ALA A 110 13.70 13.73 5.86
N GLY A 111 13.74 13.43 7.17
CA GLY A 111 13.15 14.25 8.22
C GLY A 111 11.61 14.34 8.15
N ILE A 112 10.94 13.27 7.71
CA ILE A 112 9.47 13.22 7.60
C ILE A 112 8.88 12.23 8.62
N GLU A 113 7.62 12.42 9.01
CA GLU A 113 6.97 11.49 9.95
C GLU A 113 6.81 10.12 9.29
N PHE A 114 7.17 9.06 10.03
CA PHE A 114 6.91 7.67 9.68
C PHE A 114 5.85 7.07 10.61
N VAL A 115 4.88 6.34 10.05
CA VAL A 115 3.95 5.52 10.82
C VAL A 115 3.82 4.14 10.19
N LEU A 116 3.92 3.11 11.03
CA LEU A 116 3.85 1.70 10.64
C LEU A 116 2.52 1.07 11.07
N ILE A 117 1.94 0.29 10.18
CA ILE A 117 0.77 -0.57 10.42
C ILE A 117 1.19 -2.01 10.16
N ASP A 118 1.27 -2.81 11.21
CA ASP A 118 1.84 -4.15 11.22
C ASP A 118 1.02 -5.13 12.09
N ALA A 119 1.60 -6.27 12.45
CA ALA A 119 0.93 -7.29 13.27
C ALA A 119 0.63 -6.83 14.72
N ASP A 120 1.37 -5.87 15.25
CA ASP A 120 1.27 -5.43 16.64
C ASP A 120 0.40 -4.17 16.81
N THR A 121 -0.07 -3.62 15.68
CA THR A 121 -0.85 -2.38 15.64
C THR A 121 -2.16 -2.51 16.40
N LYS A 122 -2.33 -1.62 17.39
CA LYS A 122 -3.57 -1.44 18.15
C LYS A 122 -4.09 -0.04 17.95
N LEU A 123 -5.32 0.10 17.45
CA LEU A 123 -5.90 1.41 17.09
C LEU A 123 -5.84 2.46 18.20
N ARG A 124 -5.96 2.06 19.47
CA ARG A 124 -5.85 2.99 20.60
C ARG A 124 -4.44 3.59 20.71
N THR A 125 -3.41 2.76 20.59
CA THR A 125 -2.00 3.19 20.64
C THR A 125 -1.66 4.01 19.40
N PHE A 126 -2.03 3.50 18.22
CA PHE A 126 -1.80 4.17 16.94
C PHE A 126 -2.40 5.58 16.90
N LYS A 127 -3.64 5.76 17.38
CA LYS A 127 -4.26 7.10 17.51
C LYS A 127 -3.48 8.05 18.42
N ASN A 128 -2.84 7.53 19.47
CA ASN A 128 -2.04 8.34 20.36
C ASN A 128 -0.70 8.70 19.71
N GLU A 129 -0.05 7.76 19.01
CA GLU A 129 1.16 8.02 18.23
C GLU A 129 0.93 9.14 17.21
N LEU A 130 -0.15 9.09 16.43
CA LEU A 130 -0.50 10.17 15.50
C LEU A 130 -0.63 11.55 16.20
N ARG A 131 -1.18 11.60 17.41
CA ARG A 131 -1.33 12.84 18.19
C ARG A 131 0.00 13.34 18.75
N TYR A 132 0.87 12.44 19.19
CA TYR A 132 2.19 12.79 19.72
C TYR A 132 3.10 13.26 18.59
N ASN A 133 3.10 12.54 17.47
CA ASN A 133 3.85 12.90 16.29
C ASN A 133 3.37 14.22 15.68
N GLU A 134 2.07 14.52 15.72
CA GLU A 134 1.54 15.82 15.28
C GLU A 134 2.20 17.00 16.03
N VAL A 135 2.55 16.82 17.30
CA VAL A 135 3.28 17.84 18.08
C VAL A 135 4.78 17.80 17.76
N ALA A 136 5.37 16.61 17.65
CA ALA A 136 6.81 16.43 17.42
C ALA A 136 7.27 16.92 16.03
N PHE A 137 6.45 16.73 15.00
CA PHE A 137 6.72 17.15 13.62
C PHE A 137 6.06 18.48 13.27
N LYS A 138 5.64 19.25 14.27
CA LYS A 138 5.10 20.59 14.08
C LYS A 138 6.24 21.57 13.85
N GLY A 139 6.42 21.98 12.60
CA GLY A 139 7.23 23.15 12.21
C GLY A 139 6.49 24.46 12.46
#